data_AF-A0A6G3QU03-F1
#
_entry.id   AF-A0A6G3QU03-F1
#
_cell.length_a   1.000
_cell.length_b   1.000
_cell.length_c   1.000
_cell.angle_alpha   90.00
_cell.angle_beta   90.00
_cell.angle_gamma   90.00
#
_symmetry.space_group_name_H-M   'P 1'
#
loop_
_entity.id
_entity.type
_entity.pdbx_description
1 polymer ?
#
loop_
_entity_poly.entity_id
_entity_poly.type
_entity_poly.pdbx_seq_one_letter_code
_entity_poly.pdbx_strand_id
1 'polypeptide(L)'
;MRRLFPVTYETAAPDRAAGAADGSGASGGEGAQGAPAGAGREWSLAELAAAYAYPEPGPDGPAPWLRANMVSTLDGAAQHDGRSQPISCAADMRIFGTLRALADVVVVGAETVRQEGYRPARARAEFAAARQAAGQGPAPAIAVVSASLDLDFSLPLFASPLVPTLVLTG
;
A
#
# COMPACT_ATOMS: atom_id res chain seq x y z
N MET A 1 19.40 -7.08 -6.96
CA MET A 1 18.47 -6.97 -5.80
C MET A 1 18.90 -5.80 -4.93
N ARG A 2 18.16 -4.68 -4.96
CA ARG A 2 18.38 -3.60 -4.00
C ARG A 2 17.59 -3.95 -2.74
N ARG A 3 18.29 -4.14 -1.61
CA ARG A 3 17.67 -4.39 -0.30
C ARG A 3 16.94 -3.12 0.15
N LEU A 4 15.61 -3.15 0.13
CA LEU A 4 14.77 -2.14 0.76
C LEU A 4 14.69 -2.45 2.25
N PHE A 5 15.49 -1.71 3.02
CA PHE A 5 15.52 -1.61 4.49
C PHE A 5 16.17 -2.76 5.29
N PRO A 6 17.06 -2.44 6.25
CA PRO A 6 17.42 -3.37 7.32
C PRO A 6 16.23 -3.53 8.28
N VAL A 7 15.88 -4.76 8.61
CA VAL A 7 14.90 -5.07 9.67
C VAL A 7 15.56 -4.74 11.01
N THR A 8 15.34 -3.54 11.53
CA THR A 8 15.78 -3.19 12.89
C THR A 8 14.70 -3.63 13.87
N TYR A 9 15.03 -4.65 14.67
CA TYR A 9 14.21 -5.26 15.72
C TYR A 9 14.05 -4.36 16.97
N GLU A 10 14.12 -3.03 16.83
CA GLU A 10 14.05 -2.12 17.97
C GLU A 10 12.66 -1.51 18.08
N THR A 11 11.78 -2.17 18.82
CA THR A 11 10.72 -1.50 19.57
C THR A 11 10.41 -2.29 20.83
N ALA A 12 11.07 -1.91 21.93
CA ALA A 12 10.51 -1.95 23.27
C ALA A 12 11.35 -1.02 24.17
N ALA A 13 10.94 0.24 24.31
CA ALA A 13 11.27 0.97 25.52
C ALA A 13 10.20 0.58 26.56
N PRO A 14 10.57 0.05 27.74
CA PRO A 14 9.58 -0.20 28.77
C PRO A 14 9.12 1.14 29.35
N ASP A 15 7.80 1.28 29.40
CA ASP A 15 7.10 2.27 30.20
C ASP A 15 7.56 2.16 31.66
N ARG A 16 7.96 3.29 32.27
CA ARG A 16 8.16 3.38 33.72
C ARG A 16 7.43 4.60 34.22
N ALA A 17 6.20 4.38 34.66
CA ALA A 17 5.53 5.26 35.61
C ALA A 17 5.81 4.81 37.07
N ALA A 18 6.04 5.83 37.90
CA ALA A 18 5.88 5.93 39.35
C ALA A 18 6.90 5.27 40.31
N GLY A 19 7.67 6.12 40.99
CA GLY A 19 8.37 5.87 42.25
C GLY A 19 9.04 7.17 42.75
N ALA A 20 8.64 7.65 43.93
CA ALA A 20 8.96 8.96 44.49
C ALA A 20 10.32 9.05 45.22
N ALA A 21 10.74 10.31 45.42
CA ALA A 21 11.57 10.89 46.49
C ALA A 21 13.03 11.32 46.20
N ASP A 22 13.21 12.64 46.41
CA ASP A 22 14.34 13.40 46.99
C ASP A 22 15.68 13.59 46.25
N GLY A 23 16.12 14.86 46.19
CA GLY A 23 17.55 15.22 46.23
C GLY A 23 18.05 16.19 45.15
N SER A 24 18.39 17.39 45.60
CA SER A 24 19.16 18.48 44.96
C SER A 24 20.31 18.11 44.00
N GLY A 25 20.56 18.94 42.98
CA GLY A 25 21.88 19.05 42.34
C GLY A 25 21.89 19.64 40.91
N ALA A 26 22.83 20.52 40.62
CA ALA A 26 22.88 21.42 39.47
C ALA A 26 23.35 20.82 38.10
N SER A 27 22.94 21.53 37.03
CA SER A 27 23.68 21.92 35.81
C SER A 27 24.30 20.90 34.83
N GLY A 28 24.10 21.20 33.53
CA GLY A 28 24.79 20.63 32.37
C GLY A 28 23.81 19.85 31.48
N GLY A 29 23.48 20.23 30.25
CA GLY A 29 24.39 20.64 29.19
C GLY A 29 24.37 19.54 28.12
N GLU A 30 23.49 19.72 27.13
CA GLU A 30 23.54 19.23 25.74
C GLU A 30 23.92 17.77 25.45
N GLY A 31 22.97 17.08 24.82
CA GLY A 31 23.20 15.81 24.15
C GLY A 31 21.95 15.33 23.42
N ALA A 32 21.27 16.22 22.69
CA ALA A 32 20.27 15.82 21.71
C ALA A 32 20.98 15.02 20.62
N GLN A 33 21.05 13.70 20.83
CA GLN A 33 21.58 12.75 19.86
C GLN A 33 20.72 12.87 18.60
N GLY A 34 21.36 13.37 17.55
CA GLY A 34 20.71 13.80 16.32
C GLY A 34 19.84 12.70 15.73
N ALA A 35 18.58 13.06 15.44
CA ALA A 35 17.75 12.28 14.55
C ALA A 35 18.53 12.02 13.24
N PRO A 36 18.53 10.80 12.70
CA PRO A 36 19.26 10.51 11.47
C PRO A 36 18.77 11.44 10.37
N ALA A 37 19.72 12.09 9.69
CA ALA A 37 19.47 12.99 8.57
C ALA A 37 18.70 12.22 7.46
N GLY A 38 17.38 12.34 7.49
CA GLY A 38 16.44 11.59 6.63
C GLY A 38 15.09 11.30 7.27
N ALA A 39 15.00 11.28 8.61
CA ALA A 39 13.74 11.03 9.33
C ALA A 39 12.91 12.31 9.45
N GLY A 40 11.98 12.54 8.50
CA GLY A 40 10.96 13.58 8.64
C GLY A 40 10.43 14.19 7.35
N ARG A 41 11.04 13.91 6.19
CA ARG A 41 10.51 14.41 4.91
C ARG A 41 9.46 13.45 4.35
N GLU A 42 8.29 13.97 3.99
CA GLU A 42 7.28 13.21 3.26
C GLU A 42 7.73 12.92 1.82
N TRP A 43 7.56 11.68 1.38
CA TRP A 43 7.90 11.27 0.01
C TRP A 43 6.77 11.67 -0.94
N SER A 44 7.14 12.29 -2.05
CA SER A 44 6.22 12.58 -3.15
C SER A 44 5.69 11.29 -3.80
N LEU A 45 4.55 11.39 -4.50
CA LEU A 45 4.01 10.26 -5.25
C LEU A 45 4.98 9.75 -6.33
N ALA A 46 5.77 10.64 -6.93
CA ALA A 46 6.80 10.27 -7.91
C ALA A 46 7.95 9.48 -7.27
N GLU A 47 8.39 9.87 -6.07
CA GLU A 47 9.41 9.13 -5.32
C GLU A 47 8.89 7.76 -4.87
N LEU A 48 7.65 7.69 -4.38
CA LEU A 48 7.00 6.42 -4.08
C LEU A 48 6.87 5.55 -5.34
N ALA A 49 6.47 6.15 -6.47
CA ALA A 49 6.35 5.45 -7.75
C ALA A 49 7.68 4.84 -8.19
N ALA A 50 8.78 5.60 -8.11
CA ALA A 50 10.11 5.14 -8.45
C ALA A 50 10.60 4.03 -7.48
N ALA A 51 10.33 4.16 -6.18
CA ALA A 51 10.71 3.15 -5.19
C ALA A 51 10.00 1.80 -5.38
N TYR A 52 8.76 1.84 -5.89
CA TYR A 52 7.93 0.67 -6.16
C TYR A 52 7.76 0.38 -7.65
N ALA A 53 8.67 0.84 -8.51
CA ALA A 53 8.62 0.56 -9.93
C ALA A 53 8.60 -0.95 -10.20
N TYR A 54 7.88 -1.36 -11.25
CA TYR A 54 8.00 -2.72 -11.77
C TYR A 54 9.35 -2.88 -12.48
N PRO A 55 9.86 -4.12 -12.65
CA PRO A 55 11.10 -4.33 -13.37
C PRO A 55 11.00 -3.86 -14.83
N GLU A 56 12.07 -3.24 -15.32
CA GLU A 56 12.20 -2.94 -16.74
C GLU A 56 12.20 -4.22 -17.58
N PRO A 57 11.63 -4.21 -18.80
CA PRO A 57 11.69 -5.33 -19.71
C PRO A 57 13.12 -5.82 -19.93
N GLY A 58 13.29 -7.15 -19.92
CA GLY A 58 14.57 -7.78 -20.24
C GLY A 58 14.83 -7.82 -21.75
N PRO A 59 15.99 -8.35 -22.18
CA PRO A 59 16.31 -8.54 -23.59
C PRO A 59 15.30 -9.45 -24.33
N ASP A 60 14.65 -10.37 -23.61
CA ASP A 60 13.62 -11.27 -24.14
C ASP A 60 12.20 -10.66 -24.11
N GLY A 61 12.08 -9.39 -23.73
CA GLY A 61 10.81 -8.66 -23.62
C GLY A 61 10.27 -8.57 -22.19
N PRO A 62 9.03 -8.04 -22.03
CA PRO A 62 8.39 -7.90 -20.74
C PRO A 62 7.98 -9.26 -20.16
N ALA A 63 8.36 -9.53 -18.91
CA ALA A 63 7.89 -10.69 -18.16
C ALA A 63 6.74 -10.29 -17.21
N PRO A 64 5.73 -11.15 -17.00
CA PRO A 64 4.66 -10.85 -16.05
C PRO A 64 5.23 -10.75 -14.63
N TRP A 65 4.77 -9.75 -13.87
CA TRP A 65 5.17 -9.55 -12.49
C TRP A 65 3.96 -9.47 -11.57
N LEU A 66 3.93 -10.35 -10.56
CA LEU A 66 2.89 -10.35 -9.54
C LEU A 66 3.40 -9.70 -8.25
N ARG A 67 2.66 -8.72 -7.74
CA ARG A 67 2.91 -8.08 -6.45
C ARG A 67 1.70 -8.28 -5.54
N ALA A 68 1.94 -8.72 -4.32
CA ALA A 68 0.97 -8.66 -3.23
C ALA A 68 1.25 -7.42 -2.37
N ASN A 69 0.19 -6.73 -1.92
CA ASN A 69 0.28 -5.64 -0.95
C ASN A 69 -0.73 -5.92 0.16
N MET A 70 -0.25 -6.04 1.39
CA MET A 70 -1.03 -6.42 2.57
C MET A 70 -0.59 -5.58 3.76
N VAL A 71 -1.49 -5.44 4.74
CA VAL A 71 -1.22 -4.86 6.05
C VAL A 71 -1.58 -5.88 7.12
N SER A 72 -0.85 -5.87 8.23
CA SER A 72 -1.18 -6.67 9.41
C SER A 72 -0.92 -5.88 10.68
N THR A 73 -1.62 -6.23 11.75
CA THR A 73 -1.24 -5.85 13.11
C THR A 73 0.08 -6.52 13.51
N LEU A 74 0.63 -6.12 14.66
CA LEU A 74 1.89 -6.67 15.18
C LEU A 74 1.79 -8.17 15.52
N ASP A 75 0.62 -8.62 15.95
CA ASP A 75 0.30 -10.03 16.23
C ASP A 75 -0.17 -10.80 14.99
N GLY A 76 -0.14 -10.18 13.81
CA GLY A 76 -0.38 -10.84 12.52
C GLY A 76 -1.84 -10.91 12.08
N ALA A 77 -2.76 -10.18 12.72
CA ALA A 77 -4.13 -10.07 12.24
C ALA A 77 -4.19 -9.23 10.96
N ALA A 78 -4.89 -9.73 9.94
CA ALA A 78 -5.06 -9.05 8.65
C ALA A 78 -6.27 -8.10 8.63
N GLN A 79 -7.12 -8.14 9.66
CA GLN A 79 -8.37 -7.40 9.71
C GLN A 79 -8.83 -7.16 11.16
N HIS A 80 -9.61 -6.10 11.33
CA HIS A 80 -10.38 -5.79 12.54
C HIS A 80 -11.84 -5.60 12.12
N ASP A 81 -12.77 -6.28 12.80
CA ASP A 81 -14.19 -6.33 12.43
C ASP A 81 -14.44 -6.66 10.94
N GLY A 82 -13.69 -7.63 10.42
CA GLY A 82 -13.84 -8.11 9.04
C GLY A 82 -13.28 -7.17 7.96
N ARG A 83 -12.60 -6.07 8.34
CA ARG A 83 -12.01 -5.13 7.38
C ARG A 83 -10.55 -4.83 7.65
N SER A 84 -9.82 -4.53 6.59
CA SER A 84 -8.41 -4.13 6.66
C SER A 84 -8.23 -2.64 6.99
N GLN A 85 -9.21 -1.80 6.63
CA GLN A 85 -9.15 -0.36 6.81
C GLN A 85 -8.85 0.10 8.27
N PRO A 86 -9.43 -0.49 9.33
CA PRO A 86 -9.18 -0.02 10.70
C PRO A 86 -7.74 -0.21 11.19
N ILE A 87 -6.97 -1.12 10.56
CA ILE A 87 -5.56 -1.38 10.92
C ILE A 87 -4.58 -0.66 9.97
N SER A 88 -5.09 0.20 9.08
CA SER A 88 -4.32 1.00 8.14
C SER A 88 -4.08 2.43 8.66
N CYS A 89 -3.24 3.20 7.97
CA CYS A 89 -2.96 4.60 8.27
C CYS A 89 -2.82 5.44 7.00
N ALA A 90 -2.70 6.76 7.14
CA ALA A 90 -2.57 7.67 6.00
C ALA A 90 -1.35 7.35 5.10
N ALA A 91 -0.23 6.92 5.70
CA ALA A 91 0.96 6.53 4.95
C ALA A 91 0.72 5.25 4.13
N ASP A 92 0.08 4.23 4.72
CA ASP A 92 -0.31 3.01 4.02
C ASP A 92 -1.25 3.32 2.86
N MET A 93 -2.24 4.19 3.05
CA MET A 93 -3.17 4.58 1.98
C MET A 93 -2.47 5.30 0.80
N ARG A 94 -1.42 6.09 1.07
CA ARG A 94 -0.60 6.70 0.01
C ARG A 94 0.17 5.65 -0.79
N ILE A 95 0.75 4.67 -0.11
CA ILE A 95 1.44 3.54 -0.75
C ILE A 95 0.44 2.71 -1.54
N PHE A 96 -0.65 2.25 -0.91
CA PHE A 96 -1.74 1.50 -1.53
C PHE A 96 -2.23 2.16 -2.83
N GLY A 97 -2.53 3.46 -2.79
CA GLY A 97 -2.94 4.20 -3.97
C GLY A 97 -1.87 4.26 -5.05
N THR A 98 -0.60 4.42 -4.67
CA THR A 98 0.55 4.46 -5.61
C THR A 98 0.73 3.11 -6.29
N LEU A 99 0.73 2.01 -5.54
CA LEU A 99 0.88 0.67 -6.09
C LEU A 99 -0.21 0.34 -7.11
N ARG A 100 -1.46 0.71 -6.82
CA ARG A 100 -2.57 0.56 -7.77
C ARG A 100 -2.39 1.41 -9.02
N ALA A 101 -1.86 2.62 -8.89
CA ALA A 101 -1.63 3.49 -10.04
C ALA A 101 -0.50 3.01 -10.96
N LEU A 102 0.43 2.21 -10.44
CA LEU A 102 1.50 1.58 -11.23
C LEU A 102 1.07 0.27 -11.92
N ALA A 103 0.07 -0.43 -11.37
CA ALA A 103 -0.35 -1.72 -11.87
C ALA A 103 -1.07 -1.62 -13.24
N ASP A 104 -0.93 -2.65 -14.07
CA ASP A 104 -1.79 -2.84 -15.24
C ASP A 104 -3.16 -3.36 -14.81
N VAL A 105 -3.15 -4.32 -13.88
CA VAL A 105 -4.34 -5.02 -13.38
C VAL A 105 -4.24 -5.15 -11.86
N VAL A 106 -5.33 -4.86 -11.16
CA VAL A 106 -5.50 -5.18 -9.75
C VAL A 106 -6.36 -6.43 -9.63
N VAL A 107 -5.77 -7.51 -9.13
CA VAL A 107 -6.48 -8.77 -8.88
C VAL A 107 -7.06 -8.76 -7.47
N VAL A 108 -8.33 -9.13 -7.34
CA VAL A 108 -9.06 -9.17 -6.06
C VAL A 108 -9.99 -10.38 -6.01
N GLY A 109 -10.12 -11.01 -4.85
CA GLY A 109 -11.08 -12.09 -4.63
C GLY A 109 -12.51 -11.58 -4.47
N ALA A 110 -13.49 -12.39 -4.91
CA ALA A 110 -14.91 -12.05 -4.83
C ALA A 110 -15.41 -11.70 -3.42
N GLU A 111 -14.93 -12.41 -2.39
CA GLU A 111 -15.35 -12.13 -1.01
C GLU A 111 -14.90 -10.74 -0.54
N THR A 112 -13.66 -10.36 -0.84
CA THR A 112 -13.16 -9.02 -0.56
C THR A 112 -13.96 -7.96 -1.30
N VAL A 113 -14.35 -8.23 -2.56
CA VAL A 113 -15.19 -7.30 -3.33
C VAL A 113 -16.53 -7.04 -2.62
N ARG A 114 -17.16 -8.09 -2.09
CA ARG A 114 -18.43 -7.99 -1.34
C ARG A 114 -18.27 -7.25 -0.02
N GLN A 115 -17.27 -7.62 0.79
CA GLN A 115 -17.09 -7.09 2.14
C GLN A 115 -16.60 -5.62 2.14
N GLU A 116 -15.70 -5.27 1.22
CA GLU A 116 -15.04 -3.95 1.20
C GLU A 116 -15.72 -2.98 0.22
N GLY A 117 -16.82 -3.38 -0.43
CA GLY A 117 -17.60 -2.50 -1.32
C GLY A 117 -16.77 -1.95 -2.49
N TYR A 118 -16.03 -2.83 -3.17
CA TYR A 118 -15.07 -2.44 -4.21
C TYR A 118 -15.71 -1.61 -5.32
N ARG A 119 -14.99 -0.58 -5.78
CA ARG A 119 -15.41 0.32 -6.86
C ARG A 119 -14.44 0.25 -8.03
N PRO A 120 -14.85 0.71 -9.23
CA PRO A 120 -13.93 0.82 -10.36
C PRO A 120 -12.69 1.64 -9.99
N ALA A 121 -11.56 1.25 -10.59
CA ALA A 121 -10.38 2.10 -10.55
C ALA A 121 -10.67 3.45 -11.22
N ARG A 122 -10.12 4.52 -10.65
CA ARG A 122 -10.24 5.88 -11.18
C ARG A 122 -8.91 6.30 -11.81
N ALA A 123 -8.99 7.08 -12.87
CA ALA A 123 -7.83 7.77 -13.40
C ALA A 123 -7.30 8.76 -12.35
N ARG A 124 -5.98 8.79 -12.18
CA ARG A 124 -5.29 9.69 -11.25
C ARG A 124 -4.39 10.60 -12.05
N ALA A 125 -4.65 11.91 -12.01
CA ALA A 125 -3.95 12.89 -12.82
C ALA A 125 -2.44 12.87 -12.57
N GLU A 126 -2.03 12.62 -11.32
CA GLU A 126 -0.63 12.55 -10.88
C GLU A 126 0.15 11.40 -11.55
N PHE A 127 -0.56 10.38 -12.04
CA PHE A 127 0.03 9.20 -12.69
C PHE A 127 -0.26 9.13 -14.18
N ALA A 128 -1.07 10.03 -14.75
CA ALA A 128 -1.53 9.95 -16.14
C ALA A 128 -0.34 9.93 -17.13
N ALA A 129 0.61 10.84 -16.97
CA ALA A 129 1.79 10.91 -17.83
C ALA A 129 2.68 9.65 -17.71
N ALA A 130 2.87 9.13 -16.49
CA ALA A 130 3.66 7.93 -16.25
C ALA A 130 3.00 6.68 -16.87
N ARG A 131 1.68 6.53 -16.71
CA ARG A 131 0.91 5.44 -17.31
C ARG A 131 0.95 5.49 -18.83
N GLN A 132 0.78 6.68 -19.41
CA GLN A 132 0.89 6.86 -20.86
C GLN A 132 2.29 6.52 -21.37
N ALA A 133 3.35 6.96 -20.68
CA ALA A 133 4.73 6.64 -21.03
C ALA A 133 5.03 5.13 -20.98
N ALA A 134 4.37 4.41 -20.05
CA ALA A 134 4.45 2.96 -19.93
C ALA A 134 3.49 2.20 -20.88
N GLY A 135 2.74 2.88 -21.75
CA GLY A 135 1.78 2.26 -22.67
C GLY A 135 0.52 1.69 -21.97
N GLN A 136 0.26 2.10 -20.73
CA GLN A 136 -0.87 1.63 -19.94
C GLN A 136 -2.15 2.43 -20.24
N GLY A 137 -3.32 1.83 -19.94
CA GLY A 137 -4.60 2.52 -19.97
C GLY A 137 -4.72 3.61 -18.88
N PRO A 138 -5.78 4.45 -18.90
CA PRO A 138 -5.92 5.60 -18.00
C PRO A 138 -6.07 5.25 -16.50
N ALA A 139 -6.44 4.00 -16.20
CA ALA A 139 -6.51 3.42 -14.87
C ALA A 139 -6.18 1.91 -14.96
N PRO A 140 -5.80 1.23 -13.86
CA PRO A 140 -5.66 -0.22 -13.87
C PRO A 140 -7.02 -0.89 -14.12
N ALA A 141 -7.03 -2.04 -14.82
CA ALA A 141 -8.20 -2.90 -14.83
C ALA A 141 -8.40 -3.53 -13.43
N ILE A 142 -9.64 -3.83 -13.06
CA ILE A 142 -9.92 -4.68 -11.90
C ILE A 142 -10.21 -6.09 -12.43
N ALA A 143 -9.52 -7.10 -11.88
CA ALA A 143 -9.79 -8.50 -12.16
C ALA A 143 -10.35 -9.16 -10.90
N VAL A 144 -11.62 -9.56 -10.96
CA VAL A 144 -12.31 -10.26 -9.87
C VAL A 144 -12.18 -11.75 -10.08
N VAL A 145 -11.58 -12.45 -9.13
CA VAL A 145 -11.49 -13.92 -9.12
C VAL A 145 -12.67 -14.49 -8.33
N SER A 146 -13.48 -15.31 -8.99
CA SER A 146 -14.65 -15.95 -8.38
C SER A 146 -14.87 -17.34 -8.99
N ALA A 147 -15.06 -18.36 -8.16
CA ALA A 147 -15.44 -19.70 -8.62
C ALA A 147 -16.96 -19.86 -8.78
N SER A 148 -17.75 -19.21 -7.91
CA SER A 148 -19.22 -19.34 -7.91
C SER A 148 -19.93 -18.34 -8.81
N LEU A 149 -19.24 -17.28 -9.23
CA LEU A 149 -19.84 -16.10 -9.89
C LEU A 149 -20.95 -15.43 -9.08
N ASP A 150 -21.03 -15.67 -7.77
CA ASP A 150 -21.98 -15.01 -6.86
C ASP A 150 -21.58 -13.54 -6.65
N LEU A 151 -21.85 -12.72 -7.65
CA LEU A 151 -21.47 -11.32 -7.78
C LEU A 151 -22.71 -10.52 -8.19
N ASP A 152 -22.92 -9.38 -7.55
CA ASP A 152 -23.93 -8.43 -7.97
C ASP A 152 -23.41 -7.57 -9.14
N PHE A 153 -23.75 -7.97 -10.36
CA PHE A 153 -23.37 -7.27 -11.59
C PHE A 153 -24.05 -5.90 -11.77
N SER A 154 -25.02 -5.53 -10.92
CA SER A 154 -25.59 -4.19 -10.89
C SER A 154 -24.66 -3.16 -10.23
N LEU A 155 -23.65 -3.62 -9.47
CA LEU A 155 -22.72 -2.74 -8.78
C LEU A 155 -21.91 -1.89 -9.78
N PRO A 156 -21.55 -0.64 -9.42
CA PRO A 156 -20.76 0.24 -10.28
C PRO A 156 -19.43 -0.37 -10.75
N LEU A 157 -18.88 -1.31 -9.97
CA LEU A 157 -17.70 -2.09 -10.33
C LEU A 157 -17.85 -2.77 -11.70
N PHE A 158 -19.04 -3.27 -12.01
CA PHE A 158 -19.32 -3.99 -13.26
C PHE A 158 -20.09 -3.13 -14.26
N ALA A 159 -21.04 -2.31 -13.79
CA ALA A 159 -21.95 -1.58 -14.67
C ALA A 159 -21.38 -0.29 -15.27
N SER A 160 -20.40 0.35 -14.63
CA SER A 160 -19.89 1.66 -15.05
C SER A 160 -18.39 1.89 -14.80
N PRO A 161 -17.48 0.97 -15.17
CA PRO A 161 -16.05 1.18 -14.95
C PRO A 161 -15.42 1.99 -16.10
N LEU A 162 -14.38 2.78 -15.79
CA LEU A 162 -13.59 3.48 -16.81
C LEU A 162 -12.79 2.49 -17.69
N VAL A 163 -12.32 1.41 -17.09
CA VAL A 163 -11.66 0.28 -17.76
C VAL A 163 -12.46 -0.98 -17.42
N PRO A 164 -12.90 -1.79 -18.40
CA PRO A 164 -13.75 -2.95 -18.15
C PRO A 164 -13.20 -3.86 -17.03
N THR A 165 -14.08 -4.23 -16.10
CA THR A 165 -13.75 -5.19 -15.05
C THR A 165 -13.68 -6.58 -15.66
N LEU A 166 -12.59 -7.30 -15.39
CA LEU A 166 -12.39 -8.69 -15.80
C LEU A 166 -12.95 -9.61 -14.72
N VAL A 167 -13.62 -10.68 -15.12
CA VAL A 167 -14.05 -11.75 -14.21
C VAL A 167 -13.29 -13.02 -14.59
N LEU A 168 -12.54 -13.55 -13.63
CA LEU A 168 -11.76 -14.78 -13.77
C LEU A 168 -12.46 -15.89 -12.99
N THR A 169 -12.89 -16.93 -13.69
CA THR A 169 -13.65 -18.07 -13.15
C THR A 169 -13.11 -19.37 -13.73
N GLY A 170 -13.39 -20.50 -13.07
CA GLY A 170 -13.00 -21.84 -13.50
C GLY A 170 -13.84 -22.91 -12.82
#